data_AF-A0A952ZVH6-F1
#
_entry.id   AF-A0A952ZVH6-F1
#
_cell.length_a   1.000
_cell.length_b   1.000
_cell.length_c   1.000
_cell.angle_alpha   90.00
_cell.angle_beta   90.00
_cell.angle_gamma   90.00
#
_symmetry.space_group_name_H-M   'P 1'
#
loop_
_entity.id
_entity.type
_entity.pdbx_description
1 polymer ?
#
loop_
_entity_poly.entity_id
_entity_poly.type
_entity_poly.pdbx_seq_one_letter_code
_entity_poly.pdbx_strand_id
1 'polypeptide(L)' 'MSFQEVLAELPKLSPEERDLVRARLAELAGEEWMDADELSSEEKALIEARIAEHERNPGTAISWEIMEAKLKARYGL' A
#
# COMPACT_ATOMS: atom_id res chain seq x y z
N MET A 1 -6.01 -13.83 25.91
CA MET A 1 -4.94 -13.09 25.22
C MET A 1 -5.26 -11.60 25.35
N SER A 2 -4.31 -10.81 25.80
CA SER A 2 -4.43 -9.35 25.92
C SER A 2 -4.10 -8.69 24.59
N PHE A 3 -4.54 -7.43 24.40
CA PHE A 3 -4.19 -6.64 23.22
C PHE A 3 -2.67 -6.47 23.06
N GLN A 4 -1.95 -6.27 24.16
CA GLN A 4 -0.49 -6.13 24.12
C GLN A 4 0.21 -7.44 23.71
N GLU A 5 -0.32 -8.59 24.13
CA GLU A 5 0.17 -9.89 23.66
C GLU A 5 -0.03 -10.04 22.15
N VAL A 6 -1.21 -9.67 21.61
CA VAL A 6 -1.46 -9.72 20.15
C VAL A 6 -0.43 -8.89 19.39
N LEU A 7 -0.18 -7.64 19.81
CA LEU A 7 0.78 -6.76 19.15
C LEU A 7 2.22 -7.30 19.22
N ALA A 8 2.60 -7.94 20.33
CA ALA A 8 3.93 -8.53 20.50
C ALA A 8 4.15 -9.76 19.62
N GLU A 9 3.10 -10.46 19.19
CA GLU A 9 3.20 -11.61 18.27
C GLU A 9 3.27 -11.20 16.79
N LEU A 10 2.75 -10.02 16.40
CA LEU A 10 2.74 -9.57 14.99
C LEU A 10 4.12 -9.59 14.30
N PRO A 11 5.24 -9.17 14.94
CA PRO A 11 6.55 -9.20 14.30
C PRO A 11 7.07 -10.62 14.04
N LYS A 12 6.54 -11.63 14.76
CA LYS A 12 6.99 -13.02 14.65
C LYS A 12 6.35 -13.76 13.47
N LEU A 13 5.26 -13.20 12.93
CA LEU A 13 4.56 -13.76 11.77
C LEU A 13 5.44 -13.74 10.53
N SER A 14 5.27 -14.75 9.67
CA SER A 14 5.83 -14.75 8.32
C SER A 14 5.20 -13.64 7.47
N PRO A 15 5.82 -13.25 6.34
CA PRO A 15 5.22 -12.31 5.40
C PRO A 15 3.78 -12.71 4.99
N GLU A 16 3.56 -13.98 4.67
CA GLU A 16 2.26 -14.51 4.26
C GLU A 16 1.22 -14.43 5.39
N GLU A 17 1.63 -14.73 6.62
CA GLU A 17 0.77 -14.62 7.80
C GLU A 17 0.42 -13.17 8.10
N ARG A 18 1.36 -12.23 7.93
CA ARG A 18 1.08 -10.79 8.06
C ARG A 18 0.12 -10.30 6.99
N ASP A 19 0.23 -10.79 5.77
CA ASP A 19 -0.68 -10.44 4.68
C ASP A 19 -2.11 -10.91 4.98
N LEU A 20 -2.26 -12.12 5.53
CA LEU A 20 -3.56 -12.62 6.00
C LEU A 20 -4.14 -11.76 7.12
N VAL A 21 -3.32 -11.36 8.10
CA VAL A 21 -3.76 -10.45 9.17
C VAL A 21 -4.20 -9.10 8.61
N ARG A 22 -3.44 -8.51 7.67
CA ARG A 22 -3.83 -7.25 7.01
C ARG A 22 -5.16 -7.38 6.26
N ALA A 23 -5.36 -8.46 5.51
CA ALA A 23 -6.61 -8.72 4.79
C ALA A 23 -7.81 -8.81 5.74
N ARG A 24 -7.66 -9.50 6.89
CA ARG A 24 -8.72 -9.60 7.91
C ARG A 24 -9.00 -8.27 8.60
N LEU A 25 -7.97 -7.48 8.90
CA LEU A 25 -8.16 -6.15 9.46
C LEU A 25 -8.88 -5.22 8.48
N ALA A 26 -8.56 -5.30 7.18
CA ALA A 26 -9.26 -4.55 6.15
C ALA A 26 -10.74 -4.96 6.01
N GLU A 27 -11.04 -6.27 6.05
CA GLU A 27 -12.43 -6.78 6.06
C GLU A 27 -13.22 -6.26 7.27
N LEU A 28 -12.59 -6.24 8.46
CA LEU A 28 -13.22 -5.76 9.69
C LEU A 28 -13.39 -4.24 9.73
N ALA A 29 -12.50 -3.48 9.10
CA ALA A 29 -12.62 -2.03 8.96
C ALA A 29 -13.74 -1.63 7.97
N GLY A 30 -14.23 -2.56 7.14
CA GLY A 30 -15.27 -2.27 6.15
C GLY A 30 -14.85 -1.17 5.15
N GLU A 31 -15.82 -0.42 4.64
CA GLU A 31 -15.57 0.74 3.78
C GLU A 31 -14.96 1.93 4.52
N GLU A 32 -14.77 1.86 5.84
CA GLU A 32 -14.21 2.95 6.66
C GLU A 32 -12.75 3.25 6.27
N TRP A 33 -12.02 2.29 5.69
CA TRP A 33 -10.71 2.57 5.07
C TRP A 33 -10.82 3.36 3.75
N MET A 34 -11.97 3.31 3.05
CA MET A 34 -12.24 4.20 1.91
C MET A 34 -12.70 5.60 2.35
N ASP A 35 -13.24 5.74 3.57
CA ASP A 35 -13.67 7.03 4.13
C ASP A 35 -12.53 7.81 4.82
N ALA A 36 -11.42 7.12 5.15
CA ALA A 36 -10.23 7.73 5.71
C ALA A 36 -9.39 8.38 4.59
N ASP A 37 -9.67 9.68 4.39
CA ASP A 37 -8.94 10.65 3.58
C ASP A 37 -9.25 10.62 2.07
N GLU A 38 -10.37 11.27 1.71
CA GLU A 38 -10.57 11.73 0.35
C GLU A 38 -9.36 12.59 -0.05
N LEU A 39 -8.68 12.21 -1.14
CA LEU A 39 -7.55 12.97 -1.67
C LEU A 39 -7.95 14.45 -1.82
N SER A 40 -7.08 15.34 -1.35
CA SER A 40 -7.22 16.77 -1.60
C SER A 40 -7.25 17.06 -3.10
N SER A 41 -7.80 18.22 -3.48
CA SER A 41 -7.81 18.65 -4.89
C SER A 41 -6.40 18.74 -5.48
N GLU A 42 -5.40 19.06 -4.67
CA GLU A 42 -4.00 19.14 -5.10
C GLU A 42 -3.42 17.74 -5.37
N GLU A 43 -3.69 16.77 -4.50
CA GLU A 43 -3.26 15.38 -4.70
C GLU A 43 -3.95 14.76 -5.92
N LYS A 44 -5.25 15.01 -6.11
CA LYS A 44 -5.98 14.58 -7.32
C LYS A 44 -5.35 15.21 -8.57
N ALA A 45 -5.06 16.50 -8.56
CA ALA A 45 -4.43 17.18 -9.69
C ALA A 45 -3.03 16.63 -10.01
N LEU A 46 -2.25 16.27 -8.98
CA LEU A 46 -0.94 15.65 -9.16
C LEU A 46 -1.04 14.28 -9.85
N ILE A 47 -2.01 13.45 -9.45
CA ILE A 47 -2.27 12.14 -10.07
C ILE A 47 -2.65 12.32 -11.54
N GLU A 48 -3.60 13.20 -11.83
CA GLU A 48 -4.05 13.49 -13.20
C GLU A 48 -2.88 13.97 -14.09
N ALA A 49 -2.03 14.85 -13.56
CA ALA A 49 -0.86 15.33 -14.29
C ALA A 49 0.12 14.19 -14.63
N ARG A 50 0.31 13.25 -13.70
CA ARG A 50 1.20 12.09 -13.86
C ARG A 50 0.64 11.08 -14.87
N ILE A 51 -0.67 10.86 -14.86
CA ILE A 51 -1.36 10.05 -15.85
C ILE A 51 -1.18 10.67 -17.24
N ALA A 52 -1.47 11.96 -17.40
CA ALA A 52 -1.32 12.65 -18.68
C ALA A 52 0.14 12.69 -19.17
N GLU A 53 1.12 12.75 -18.27
CA GLU A 53 2.54 12.61 -18.64
C GLU A 53 2.85 11.20 -19.17
N HIS A 54 2.36 10.17 -18.48
CA HIS A 54 2.55 8.78 -18.89
C HIS A 54 1.87 8.48 -20.23
N GLU A 55 0.64 8.95 -20.46
CA GLU A 55 -0.06 8.79 -21.74
C GLU A 55 0.70 9.42 -22.91
N ARG A 56 1.34 10.57 -22.69
CA ARG A 56 2.19 11.21 -23.71
C ARG A 56 3.50 10.46 -23.93
N ASN A 57 4.05 9.81 -22.89
CA ASN A 57 5.33 9.11 -22.96
C ASN A 57 5.31 7.79 -22.17
N PRO A 58 4.65 6.74 -22.69
CA PRO A 58 4.43 5.50 -21.95
C PRO A 58 5.73 4.73 -21.67
N GLY A 59 6.77 4.94 -22.48
CA GLY A 59 8.08 4.34 -22.30
C GLY A 59 8.86 4.78 -21.05
N THR A 60 8.32 5.76 -20.30
CA THR A 60 8.87 6.19 -19.01
C THR A 60 8.44 5.30 -17.84
N ALA A 61 7.41 4.46 -18.02
CA ALA A 61 7.02 3.51 -17.01
C ALA A 61 7.99 2.32 -16.94
N ILE A 62 8.10 1.77 -15.73
CA ILE A 62 8.79 0.51 -15.47
C ILE A 62 7.76 -0.55 -15.13
N SER A 63 8.09 -1.82 -15.35
CA SER A 63 7.20 -2.91 -14.93
C SER A 63 7.03 -2.94 -13.42
N TRP A 64 5.95 -3.56 -12.97
CA TRP A 64 5.67 -3.73 -11.55
C TRP A 64 6.81 -4.46 -10.84
N GLU A 65 7.37 -5.50 -11.44
CA GLU A 65 8.47 -6.30 -10.87
C GLU A 65 9.72 -5.45 -10.62
N ILE A 66 10.03 -4.51 -11.54
CA ILE A 66 11.16 -3.59 -11.38
C ILE A 66 10.86 -2.57 -10.27
N MET A 67 9.64 -2.06 -10.19
CA MET A 67 9.22 -1.14 -9.13
C MET A 67 9.26 -1.81 -7.76
N GLU A 68 8.71 -3.02 -7.66
CA GLU A 68 8.68 -3.83 -6.45
C GLU A 68 10.10 -4.13 -5.95
N ALA A 69 11.00 -4.58 -6.84
CA ALA A 69 12.39 -4.82 -6.48
C ALA A 69 13.09 -3.57 -5.92
N LYS A 70 12.82 -2.39 -6.49
CA LYS A 70 13.33 -1.11 -5.98
C LYS A 70 12.77 -0.76 -4.61
N LEU A 71 11.47 -1.00 -4.37
CA LEU A 71 10.84 -0.76 -3.07
C LEU A 71 11.40 -1.69 -2.00
N LYS A 72 11.50 -2.98 -2.28
CA LYS A 72 12.09 -3.98 -1.37
C LYS A 72 13.53 -3.63 -1.04
N ALA A 73 14.34 -3.26 -2.03
CA ALA A 73 15.72 -2.83 -1.80
C ALA A 73 15.84 -1.56 -0.94
N ARG A 74 14.92 -0.60 -1.11
CA ARG A 74 14.97 0.69 -0.40
C ARG A 74 14.43 0.61 1.03
N TYR A 75 13.38 -0.18 1.25
CA TYR A 75 12.63 -0.18 2.50
C TYR A 75 12.69 -1.50 3.27
N GLY A 76 13.36 -2.53 2.73
CA GLY A 76 13.46 -3.84 3.38
C GLY A 76 12.14 -4.60 3.46
N LEU A 77 11.25 -4.36 2.49
CA LEU A 77 9.95 -5.03 2.33
C LEU A 77 10.09 -6.45 1.79
#